data_AF-A0A3L6R2Y3-F1
#
_entry.id   AF-A0A3L6R2Y3-F1
#
_cell.length_a   1.000
_cell.length_b   1.000
_cell.length_c   1.000
_cell.angle_alpha   90.00
_cell.angle_beta   90.00
_cell.angle_gamma   90.00
#
_symmetry.space_group_name_H-M   'P 1'
#
loop_
_entity.id
_entity.type
_entity.pdbx_description
1 polymer ?
#
loop_
_entity_poly.entity_id
_entity_poly.type
_entity_poly.pdbx_seq_one_letter_code
_entity_poly.pdbx_strand_id
1 'polypeptide(L)'
;MKEHVRVKLLYGMPPACPRIGCTTKQVTVEGSKAFVPPPLLEIMAQRIRERQIPQGDRIYCPYPKCSALKSLSEVQGSCSSKYNHGGRTRKDAALRKCVRCGGSLCIRCKVPWHERMSCREYQWRYPHGGREDAGLQKLAKQRLWRQCERCKHMIELSMGCPHVTCKCRYELCYKCGKEWMKDKASCSCHAVEGGRTRRWGWCLPLPACWGRMRR
;
A
#
# COMPACT_ATOMS: atom_id res chain seq x y z
N MET A 1 10.82 -19.70 12.31
CA MET A 1 10.27 -19.35 10.98
C MET A 1 8.81 -18.90 11.01
N LYS A 2 7.90 -19.67 11.62
CA LYS A 2 6.46 -19.34 11.74
C LYS A 2 6.17 -17.91 12.21
N GLU A 3 6.77 -17.48 13.32
CA GLU A 3 6.52 -16.13 13.86
C GLU A 3 7.06 -15.02 12.96
N HIS A 4 8.24 -15.22 12.35
CA HIS A 4 8.78 -14.28 11.36
C HIS A 4 7.80 -14.08 10.19
N VAL A 5 7.23 -15.16 9.65
CA VAL A 5 6.21 -15.06 8.60
C VAL A 5 4.99 -14.31 9.10
N ARG A 6 4.45 -14.69 10.26
CA ARG A 6 3.27 -14.06 10.85
C ARG A 6 3.46 -12.55 11.01
N VAL A 7 4.56 -12.15 11.65
CA VAL A 7 4.89 -10.74 11.88
C VAL A 7 5.01 -9.98 10.56
N LYS A 8 5.75 -10.50 9.58
CA LYS A 8 5.90 -9.83 8.27
C LYS A 8 4.55 -9.65 7.56
N LEU A 9 3.68 -10.65 7.60
CA LEU A 9 2.34 -10.57 7.00
C LEU A 9 1.44 -9.54 7.71
N LEU A 10 1.52 -9.45 9.04
CA LEU A 10 0.79 -8.45 9.84
C LEU A 10 1.24 -7.02 9.51
N TYR A 11 2.54 -6.81 9.27
CA TYR A 11 3.07 -5.54 8.76
C TYR A 11 2.81 -5.31 7.27
N GLY A 12 2.03 -6.18 6.62
CA GLY A 12 1.61 -6.01 5.23
C GLY A 12 2.69 -6.33 4.20
N MET A 13 3.66 -7.16 4.57
CA MET A 13 4.80 -7.49 3.72
C MET A 13 4.90 -8.98 3.44
N PRO A 14 5.41 -9.36 2.25
CA PRO A 14 5.76 -10.73 2.01
C PRO A 14 7.01 -11.13 2.82
N PRO A 15 7.03 -12.33 3.42
CA PRO A 15 8.19 -12.80 4.15
C PRO A 15 9.35 -13.12 3.21
N ALA A 16 10.56 -12.72 3.62
CA ALA A 16 11.83 -13.12 3.01
C ALA A 16 12.57 -14.11 3.92
N CYS A 17 13.62 -14.75 3.41
CA CYS A 17 14.45 -15.62 4.24
C CYS A 17 15.05 -14.81 5.41
N PRO A 18 14.93 -15.28 6.67
CA PRO A 18 15.48 -14.56 7.82
C PRO A 18 17.01 -14.64 7.91
N ARG A 19 17.65 -15.55 7.16
CA ARG A 19 19.10 -15.70 7.16
C ARG A 19 19.75 -14.50 6.47
N ILE A 20 20.58 -13.78 7.23
CA ILE A 20 21.36 -12.64 6.75
C ILE A 20 22.27 -13.11 5.60
N GLY A 21 22.33 -12.34 4.51
CA GLY A 21 23.11 -12.69 3.32
C GLY A 21 22.47 -13.76 2.42
N CYS A 22 21.29 -14.27 2.76
CA CYS A 22 20.58 -15.20 1.89
C CYS A 22 20.04 -14.46 0.65
N THR A 23 20.36 -14.99 -0.53
CA THR A 23 19.93 -14.43 -1.82
C THR A 23 18.45 -14.67 -2.12
N THR A 24 17.78 -15.55 -1.36
CA THR A 24 16.36 -15.84 -1.51
C THR A 24 15.51 -14.64 -1.11
N LYS A 25 15.05 -13.90 -2.11
CA LYS A 25 14.31 -12.63 -1.95
C LYS A 25 12.91 -12.80 -1.33
N GLN A 26 12.31 -13.99 -1.37
CA GLN A 26 10.94 -14.23 -0.92
C GLN A 26 10.72 -15.72 -0.61
N VAL A 27 9.99 -16.02 0.46
CA VAL A 27 9.57 -17.39 0.80
C VAL A 27 8.35 -17.77 -0.04
N THR A 28 8.27 -19.01 -0.50
CA THR A 28 7.12 -19.52 -1.28
C THR A 28 5.95 -19.92 -0.39
N VAL A 29 4.75 -19.92 -0.95
CA VAL A 29 3.55 -20.37 -0.22
C VAL A 29 3.68 -21.86 0.09
N GLU A 30 4.15 -22.65 -0.88
CA GLU A 30 4.37 -24.09 -0.82
C GLU A 30 5.35 -24.45 0.30
N GLY A 31 6.50 -23.77 0.33
CA GLY A 31 7.52 -23.99 1.36
C GLY A 31 7.08 -23.55 2.77
N SER A 32 5.98 -22.82 2.88
CA SER A 32 5.42 -22.35 4.15
C SER A 32 4.27 -23.21 4.66
N LYS A 33 3.71 -24.11 3.84
CA LYS A 33 2.54 -24.94 4.18
C LYS A 33 2.76 -25.80 5.42
N ALA A 34 4.00 -26.25 5.65
CA ALA A 34 4.36 -27.12 6.76
C ALA A 34 4.23 -26.45 8.14
N PHE A 35 4.23 -25.11 8.23
CA PHE A 35 4.26 -24.41 9.53
C PHE A 35 3.37 -23.15 9.60
N VAL A 36 2.75 -22.74 8.50
CA VAL A 36 1.86 -21.57 8.44
C VAL A 36 0.40 -22.04 8.26
N PRO A 37 -0.54 -21.61 9.13
CA PRO A 37 -1.96 -21.93 8.98
C PRO A 37 -2.58 -21.46 7.65
N PRO A 38 -3.61 -22.14 7.13
CA PRO A 38 -4.25 -21.79 5.85
C PRO A 38 -4.68 -20.32 5.70
N PRO A 39 -5.29 -19.66 6.70
CA PRO A 39 -5.67 -18.24 6.58
C PRO A 39 -4.46 -17.31 6.36
N LEU A 40 -3.31 -17.63 6.97
CA LEU A 40 -2.09 -16.85 6.79
C LEU A 40 -1.43 -17.13 5.44
N LEU A 41 -1.57 -18.34 4.90
CA LEU A 41 -1.11 -18.68 3.54
C LEU A 41 -1.88 -17.91 2.47
N GLU A 42 -3.20 -17.72 2.65
CA GLU A 42 -4.00 -16.89 1.74
C GLU A 42 -3.54 -15.43 1.75
N ILE A 43 -3.32 -14.86 2.94
CA ILE A 43 -2.75 -13.52 3.10
C ILE A 43 -1.37 -13.45 2.45
N MET A 44 -0.52 -14.46 2.65
CA MET A 44 0.80 -14.53 2.04
C MET A 44 0.74 -14.51 0.52
N ALA A 45 -0.12 -15.35 -0.09
CA ALA A 45 -0.35 -15.37 -1.53
C ALA A 45 -0.82 -14.00 -2.04
N GLN A 46 -1.74 -13.35 -1.32
CA GLN A 46 -2.20 -12.00 -1.66
C GLN A 46 -1.06 -10.97 -1.62
N ARG A 47 -0.21 -10.97 -0.59
CA ARG A 47 0.94 -10.05 -0.48
C ARG A 47 2.00 -10.30 -1.54
N ILE A 48 2.25 -11.57 -1.88
CA ILE A 48 3.17 -11.94 -2.97
C ILE A 48 2.66 -11.37 -4.29
N ARG A 49 1.38 -11.61 -4.62
CA ARG A 49 0.74 -11.08 -5.84
C ARG A 49 0.77 -9.54 -5.87
N GLU A 50 0.40 -8.89 -4.76
CA GLU A 50 0.44 -7.44 -4.64
C GLU A 50 1.85 -6.89 -4.94
N ARG A 51 2.90 -7.57 -4.47
CA ARG A 51 4.29 -7.18 -4.71
C ARG A 51 4.69 -7.25 -6.19
N GLN A 52 4.13 -8.19 -6.94
CA GLN A 52 4.43 -8.39 -8.36
C GLN A 52 3.79 -7.32 -9.25
N ILE A 53 2.67 -6.72 -8.81
CA ILE A 53 1.98 -5.66 -9.57
C ILE A 53 2.65 -4.30 -9.27
N PRO A 54 3.06 -3.55 -10.31
CA PRO A 54 3.55 -2.19 -10.14
C PRO A 54 2.54 -1.33 -9.39
N GLN A 55 3.04 -0.47 -8.51
CA GLN A 55 2.18 0.23 -7.56
C GLN A 55 1.11 1.12 -8.24
N GLY A 56 1.43 1.73 -9.38
CA GLY A 56 0.48 2.53 -10.18
C GLY A 56 -0.66 1.69 -10.75
N ASP A 57 -0.36 0.43 -11.09
CA ASP A 57 -1.25 -0.49 -11.80
C ASP A 57 -2.14 -1.30 -10.86
N ARG A 58 -1.97 -1.16 -9.54
CA ARG A 58 -2.82 -1.85 -8.56
C ARG A 58 -4.21 -1.21 -8.55
N ILE A 59 -5.22 -2.03 -8.80
CA ILE A 59 -6.64 -1.67 -8.70
C ILE A 59 -7.26 -2.56 -7.64
N TYR A 60 -7.69 -1.96 -6.53
CA TYR A 60 -8.46 -2.63 -5.49
C TYR A 60 -9.95 -2.41 -5.71
N CYS A 61 -10.72 -3.45 -5.40
CA CYS A 61 -12.16 -3.31 -5.22
C CYS A 61 -12.42 -2.38 -4.03
N PRO A 62 -13.14 -1.26 -4.22
CA PRO A 62 -13.36 -0.27 -3.15
C PRO A 62 -14.35 -0.74 -2.09
N TYR A 63 -15.07 -1.84 -2.33
CA TYR A 63 -16.01 -2.41 -1.38
C TYR A 63 -15.24 -3.15 -0.27
N PRO A 64 -15.32 -2.72 1.01
CA PRO A 64 -14.45 -3.22 2.08
C PRO A 64 -14.50 -4.74 2.27
N LYS A 65 -15.70 -5.32 2.20
CA LYS A 65 -15.93 -6.77 2.30
C LYS A 65 -15.29 -7.58 1.16
N CYS A 66 -14.99 -6.96 0.03
CA CYS A 66 -14.42 -7.64 -1.14
C CYS A 66 -12.90 -7.42 -1.24
N SER A 67 -12.46 -6.15 -1.30
CA SER A 67 -11.04 -5.75 -1.37
C SER A 67 -10.17 -6.52 -2.39
N ALA A 68 -10.78 -7.12 -3.42
CA ALA A 68 -10.09 -7.91 -4.44
C ALA A 68 -9.07 -7.06 -5.21
N LEU A 69 -7.90 -7.61 -5.49
CA LEU A 69 -6.82 -6.95 -6.21
C LEU A 69 -6.76 -7.44 -7.66
N LYS A 70 -6.65 -6.48 -8.60
CA LYS A 70 -6.33 -6.71 -10.00
C LYS A 70 -5.25 -5.75 -10.48
N SER A 71 -4.52 -6.15 -11.51
CA SER A 71 -3.66 -5.24 -12.26
C SER A 71 -4.48 -4.39 -13.25
N LEU A 72 -3.95 -3.24 -13.65
CA LEU A 72 -4.58 -2.34 -14.61
C LEU A 72 -4.75 -3.04 -15.97
N SER A 73 -3.76 -3.83 -16.40
CA SER A 73 -3.79 -4.65 -17.62
C SER A 73 -4.92 -5.69 -17.62
N GLU A 74 -5.13 -6.42 -16.52
CA GLU A 74 -6.26 -7.35 -16.38
C GLU A 74 -7.63 -6.67 -16.56
N VAL A 75 -7.72 -5.41 -16.14
CA VAL A 75 -8.97 -4.64 -16.14
C VAL A 75 -9.22 -3.91 -17.47
N GLN A 76 -8.15 -3.66 -18.24
CA GLN A 76 -8.24 -3.14 -19.62
C GLN A 76 -8.41 -4.25 -20.66
N GLY A 77 -7.84 -5.43 -20.43
CA GLY A 77 -8.01 -6.59 -21.32
C GLY A 77 -9.45 -7.13 -21.33
N SER A 78 -10.24 -6.88 -20.27
CA SER A 78 -11.64 -7.31 -20.19
C SER A 78 -12.62 -6.46 -21.00
N CYS A 79 -12.14 -5.47 -21.75
CA CYS A 79 -12.97 -4.58 -22.57
C CYS A 79 -12.44 -4.44 -24.00
N SER A 80 -12.11 -5.55 -24.65
CA SER A 80 -12.21 -5.68 -26.11
C SER A 80 -13.57 -6.28 -26.46
N SER A 81 -14.65 -5.59 -26.10
CA SER A 81 -15.96 -5.94 -26.67
C SER A 81 -16.04 -5.31 -28.06
N LYS A 82 -15.87 -6.16 -29.07
CA LYS A 82 -16.19 -5.94 -30.49
C LYS A 82 -17.70 -5.72 -30.72
N TYR A 83 -18.35 -4.89 -29.91
CA TYR A 83 -19.74 -4.51 -30.11
C TYR A 83 -19.85 -2.99 -30.01
N ASN A 84 -19.88 -2.38 -31.20
CA ASN A 84 -20.36 -1.03 -31.44
C ASN A 84 -21.86 -0.98 -31.09
N HIS A 85 -22.19 -0.70 -29.83
CA HIS A 85 -23.45 -0.01 -29.54
C HIS A 85 -23.13 1.47 -29.34
N GLY A 86 -23.61 2.27 -30.29
CA GLY A 86 -23.50 3.72 -30.29
C GLY A 86 -24.04 4.31 -29.00
N GLY A 87 -23.29 5.25 -28.42
CA GLY A 87 -23.75 6.02 -27.26
C GLY A 87 -22.84 6.02 -26.03
N ARG A 88 -21.63 5.45 -26.06
CA ARG A 88 -20.70 5.59 -24.91
C ARG A 88 -20.19 7.03 -24.82
N THR A 89 -20.73 7.78 -23.87
CA THR A 89 -20.12 9.05 -23.47
C THR A 89 -18.73 8.78 -22.90
N ARG A 90 -17.82 9.76 -22.96
CA ARG A 90 -16.45 9.69 -22.39
C ARG A 90 -16.41 9.30 -20.90
N LYS A 91 -17.57 9.30 -20.20
CA LYS A 91 -17.74 8.96 -18.79
C LYS A 91 -17.59 7.44 -18.53
N ASP A 92 -17.99 6.58 -19.46
CA ASP A 92 -18.10 5.13 -19.21
C ASP A 92 -16.80 4.33 -19.39
N ALA A 93 -15.76 4.96 -19.97
CA ALA A 93 -14.48 4.29 -20.20
C ALA A 93 -13.82 3.80 -18.90
N ALA A 94 -14.10 4.46 -17.77
CA ALA A 94 -13.54 4.14 -16.46
C ALA A 94 -14.40 3.18 -15.61
N LEU A 95 -15.62 2.85 -16.04
CA LEU A 95 -16.51 1.94 -15.30
C LEU A 95 -16.06 0.48 -15.49
N ARG A 96 -15.87 -0.24 -14.38
CA ARG A 96 -15.63 -1.68 -14.38
C ARG A 96 -16.44 -2.35 -13.28
N LYS A 97 -16.72 -3.63 -13.46
CA LYS A 97 -17.36 -4.47 -12.44
C LYS A 97 -16.32 -5.38 -11.80
N CYS A 98 -16.37 -5.51 -10.49
CA CYS A 98 -15.53 -6.47 -9.78
C CYS A 98 -15.98 -7.90 -10.10
N VAL A 99 -15.09 -8.74 -10.62
CA VAL A 99 -15.41 -10.16 -10.92
C VAL A 99 -15.74 -10.99 -9.69
N ARG A 100 -15.33 -10.54 -8.49
CA ARG A 100 -15.54 -11.26 -7.23
C ARG A 100 -16.90 -10.95 -6.60
N CYS A 101 -17.32 -9.69 -6.60
CA CYS A 101 -18.54 -9.27 -5.89
C CYS A 101 -19.56 -8.54 -6.77
N GLY A 102 -19.32 -8.41 -8.07
CA GLY A 102 -20.19 -7.70 -9.02
C GLY A 102 -20.20 -6.17 -8.89
N GLY A 103 -19.64 -5.62 -7.81
CA GLY A 103 -19.70 -4.19 -7.50
C GLY A 103 -19.05 -3.32 -8.57
N SER A 104 -19.74 -2.24 -8.95
CA SER A 104 -19.28 -1.25 -9.92
C SER A 104 -18.28 -0.29 -9.30
N LEU A 105 -17.16 -0.04 -9.98
CA LEU A 105 -16.10 0.85 -9.55
C LEU A 105 -15.59 1.73 -10.70
N CYS A 106 -15.07 2.91 -10.35
CA CYS A 106 -14.33 3.76 -11.27
C CYS A 106 -12.83 3.46 -11.15
N ILE A 107 -12.20 2.94 -12.19
CA ILE A 107 -10.77 2.58 -12.16
C ILE A 107 -9.83 3.79 -12.16
N ARG A 108 -10.30 4.94 -12.66
CA ARG A 108 -9.55 6.20 -12.68
C ARG A 108 -9.49 6.83 -11.29
N CYS A 109 -10.63 6.85 -10.60
CA CYS A 109 -10.75 7.43 -9.26
C CYS A 109 -10.45 6.41 -8.14
N LYS A 110 -10.47 5.10 -8.44
CA LYS A 110 -10.28 3.99 -7.49
C LYS A 110 -11.30 3.96 -6.33
N VAL A 111 -12.53 4.34 -6.63
CA VAL A 111 -13.67 4.47 -5.69
C VAL A 111 -14.90 3.74 -6.24
N PRO A 112 -15.98 3.52 -5.44
CA PRO A 112 -17.24 3.03 -5.97
C PRO A 112 -17.73 3.89 -7.13
N TRP A 113 -18.47 3.29 -8.05
CA TRP A 113 -18.94 4.01 -9.24
C TRP A 113 -19.78 5.24 -8.87
N HIS A 114 -19.51 6.36 -9.53
CA HIS A 114 -20.10 7.66 -9.25
C HIS A 114 -20.92 8.17 -10.45
N GLU A 115 -21.99 7.45 -10.79
CA GLU A 115 -22.79 7.59 -12.02
C GLU A 115 -23.19 9.03 -12.38
N ARG A 116 -23.57 9.85 -11.37
CA ARG A 116 -24.07 11.22 -11.58
C ARG A 116 -22.98 12.28 -11.72
N MET A 117 -21.70 11.90 -11.68
CA MET A 117 -20.59 12.84 -11.76
C MET A 117 -19.44 12.31 -12.60
N SER A 118 -18.78 13.20 -13.33
CA SER A 118 -17.51 12.90 -13.99
C SER A 118 -16.41 12.67 -12.96
N CYS A 119 -15.32 12.03 -13.38
CA CYS A 119 -14.15 11.86 -12.52
C CYS A 119 -13.61 13.22 -12.02
N ARG A 120 -13.68 14.27 -12.85
CA ARG A 120 -13.20 15.61 -12.51
C ARG A 120 -14.06 16.23 -11.41
N GLU A 121 -15.39 16.15 -11.53
CA GLU A 121 -16.33 16.65 -10.52
C GLU A 121 -16.20 15.87 -9.21
N TYR A 122 -16.02 14.55 -9.28
CA TYR A 122 -15.75 13.73 -8.10
C TYR A 122 -14.49 14.20 -7.38
N GLN A 123 -13.36 14.33 -8.10
CA GLN A 123 -12.09 14.76 -7.52
C GLN A 123 -12.16 16.19 -6.95
N TRP A 124 -12.89 17.10 -7.59
CA TRP A 124 -13.10 18.45 -7.07
C TRP A 124 -13.87 18.46 -5.74
N ARG A 125 -14.94 17.66 -5.66
CA ARG A 125 -15.79 17.56 -4.46
C ARG A 125 -15.11 16.78 -3.33
N TYR A 126 -14.23 15.85 -3.70
CA TYR A 126 -13.57 14.90 -2.81
C TYR A 126 -12.05 14.91 -3.05
N PRO A 127 -11.34 16.02 -2.79
CA PRO A 127 -9.92 16.20 -3.12
C PRO A 127 -9.00 15.27 -2.32
N HIS A 128 -9.49 14.77 -1.19
CA HIS A 128 -8.77 13.84 -0.32
C HIS A 128 -9.30 12.41 -0.39
N GLY A 129 -10.14 12.11 -1.38
CA GLY A 129 -10.88 10.85 -1.47
C GLY A 129 -12.30 10.97 -0.91
N GLY A 130 -13.02 9.84 -0.90
CA GLY A 130 -14.42 9.77 -0.51
C GLY A 130 -14.66 10.18 0.95
N ARG A 131 -15.93 10.17 1.38
CA ARG A 131 -16.31 10.62 2.74
C ARG A 131 -15.53 9.90 3.85
N GLU A 132 -15.28 8.59 3.70
CA GLU A 132 -14.52 7.79 4.67
C GLU A 132 -13.05 8.22 4.76
N ASP A 133 -12.46 8.65 3.65
CA ASP A 133 -11.06 9.11 3.60
C ASP A 133 -10.87 10.41 4.41
N ALA A 134 -11.88 11.27 4.48
CA ALA A 134 -11.83 12.49 5.29
C ALA A 134 -11.72 12.18 6.81
N GLY A 135 -12.44 11.15 7.28
CA GLY A 135 -12.34 10.69 8.67
C GLY A 135 -10.96 10.12 8.99
N LEU A 136 -10.41 9.31 8.08
CA LEU A 136 -9.06 8.77 8.19
C LEU A 136 -8.00 9.87 8.23
N GLN A 137 -8.12 10.91 7.41
CA GLN A 137 -7.20 12.06 7.41
C GLN A 137 -7.24 12.82 8.74
N LYS A 138 -8.43 13.00 9.34
CA LYS A 138 -8.56 13.63 10.66
C LYS A 138 -7.86 12.80 11.73
N LEU A 139 -8.08 11.49 11.74
CA LEU A 139 -7.43 10.58 12.68
C LEU A 139 -5.91 10.54 12.47
N ALA A 140 -5.47 10.52 11.22
CA ALA A 140 -4.06 10.54 10.86
C ALA A 140 -3.36 11.79 11.41
N LYS A 141 -4.00 12.97 11.31
CA LYS A 141 -3.47 14.20 11.92
C LYS A 141 -3.39 14.10 13.44
N GLN A 142 -4.42 13.58 14.10
CA GLN A 142 -4.45 13.42 15.56
C GLN A 142 -3.39 12.43 16.07
N ARG A 143 -3.14 11.36 15.32
CA ARG A 143 -2.18 10.30 15.66
C ARG A 143 -0.79 10.51 15.04
N LEU A 144 -0.58 11.66 14.38
CA LEU A 144 0.65 11.99 13.66
C LEU A 144 1.08 10.92 12.64
N TRP A 145 0.11 10.23 12.04
CA TRP A 145 0.39 9.25 10.99
C TRP A 145 0.92 9.94 9.74
N ARG A 146 1.93 9.32 9.13
CA ARG A 146 2.56 9.83 7.92
C ARG A 146 2.02 9.10 6.70
N GLN A 147 1.55 9.84 5.70
CA GLN A 147 1.19 9.28 4.41
C GLN A 147 2.45 9.05 3.56
N CYS A 148 2.61 7.84 3.01
CA CYS A 148 3.66 7.55 2.04
C CYS A 148 3.47 8.35 0.75
N GLU A 149 4.47 9.07 0.30
CA GLU A 149 4.36 9.90 -0.90
C GLU A 149 4.15 9.07 -2.18
N ARG A 150 4.76 7.88 -2.25
CA ARG A 150 4.61 6.97 -3.39
C ARG A 150 3.27 6.24 -3.39
N CYS A 151 2.89 5.56 -2.29
CA CYS A 151 1.70 4.69 -2.28
C CYS A 151 0.47 5.22 -1.54
N LYS A 152 0.55 6.42 -0.98
CA LYS A 152 -0.53 7.10 -0.25
C LYS A 152 -1.06 6.33 0.97
N HIS A 153 -0.36 5.28 1.40
CA HIS A 153 -0.72 4.52 2.58
C HIS A 153 -0.32 5.26 3.86
N MET A 154 -1.17 5.17 4.90
CA MET A 154 -0.87 5.73 6.21
C MET A 154 0.09 4.85 6.99
N ILE A 155 1.10 5.47 7.57
CA ILE A 155 2.15 4.82 8.34
C ILE A 155 2.06 5.32 9.79
N GLU A 156 1.95 4.39 10.72
CA GLU A 156 2.02 4.62 12.16
C GLU A 156 3.44 4.27 12.64
N LEU A 157 4.13 5.22 13.26
CA LEU A 157 5.40 4.98 13.94
C LEU A 157 5.09 4.83 15.43
N SER A 158 5.33 3.63 15.99
CA SER A 158 5.10 3.40 17.41
C SER A 158 6.22 4.01 18.25
N MET A 159 7.49 3.70 17.96
CA MET A 159 8.69 4.26 18.60
C MET A 159 9.92 4.04 17.70
N GLY A 160 10.98 4.84 17.88
CA GLY A 160 12.31 4.57 17.29
C GLY A 160 12.75 5.55 16.19
N CYS A 161 13.64 5.06 15.32
CA CYS A 161 14.30 5.84 14.27
C CYS A 161 13.27 6.46 13.28
N PRO A 162 13.47 7.70 12.82
CA PRO A 162 12.59 8.30 11.81
C PRO A 162 12.73 7.66 10.41
N HIS A 163 13.70 6.76 10.19
CA HIS A 163 13.79 6.00 8.93
C HIS A 163 12.74 4.90 8.91
N VAL A 164 11.84 4.96 7.92
CA VAL A 164 10.76 3.99 7.78
C VAL A 164 10.71 3.48 6.34
N THR A 165 10.63 2.15 6.20
CA THR A 165 10.38 1.48 4.92
C THR A 165 8.89 1.21 4.76
N CYS A 166 8.25 1.86 3.78
CA CYS A 166 6.86 1.61 3.44
C CYS A 166 6.68 0.23 2.77
N LYS A 167 5.47 -0.36 2.81
CA LYS A 167 5.14 -1.62 2.10
C LYS A 167 5.44 -1.58 0.59
N CYS A 168 5.44 -0.38 -0.02
CA CYS A 168 5.82 -0.19 -1.42
C CYS A 168 7.34 -0.13 -1.62
N ARG A 169 8.14 -0.40 -0.57
CA ARG A 169 9.61 -0.31 -0.51
C ARG A 169 10.17 1.11 -0.60
N TYR A 170 9.31 2.12 -0.53
CA TYR A 170 9.79 3.48 -0.42
C TYR A 170 10.33 3.72 0.98
N GLU A 171 11.58 4.12 1.06
CA GLU A 171 12.21 4.51 2.31
C GLU A 171 12.08 6.01 2.46
N LEU A 172 11.54 6.45 3.60
CA LEU A 172 11.28 7.84 3.86
C LEU A 172 11.58 8.22 5.30
N CYS A 173 11.80 9.51 5.53
CA CYS A 173 11.82 10.09 6.86
C CYS A 173 10.37 10.27 7.37
N TYR A 174 10.01 9.63 8.47
CA TYR A 174 8.67 9.74 9.06
C TYR A 174 8.28 11.18 9.43
N LYS A 175 9.26 12.01 9.80
CA LYS A 175 9.04 13.41 10.20
C LYS A 175 8.67 14.31 9.05
N CYS A 176 9.30 14.16 7.87
CA CYS A 176 9.11 15.09 6.76
C CYS A 176 8.58 14.46 5.46
N GLY A 177 8.50 13.12 5.36
CA GLY A 177 8.03 12.42 4.16
C GLY A 177 9.07 12.24 3.06
N LYS A 178 10.21 12.96 3.11
CA LYS A 178 11.24 12.93 2.07
C LYS A 178 11.95 11.58 1.97
N GLU A 179 12.44 11.29 0.76
CA GLU A 179 13.17 10.06 0.44
C GLU A 179 14.43 9.90 1.29
N TRP A 180 14.66 8.66 1.73
CA TRP A 180 15.91 8.25 2.36
C TRP A 180 16.86 7.71 1.28
N MET A 181 18.04 8.32 1.12
CA MET A 181 19.02 7.93 0.10
C MET A 181 20.35 7.54 0.76
N LYS A 182 20.89 6.36 0.42
CA LYS A 182 22.25 5.93 0.81
C LYS A 182 22.55 6.13 2.31
N ASP A 183 21.71 5.57 3.16
CA ASP A 183 21.83 5.60 4.63
C ASP A 183 21.82 7.01 5.26
N LYS A 184 21.40 8.03 4.51
CA LYS A 184 21.18 9.39 5.01
C LYS A 184 19.80 9.88 4.57
N ALA A 185 19.11 10.54 5.49
CA ALA A 185 17.91 11.27 5.13
C ALA A 185 18.30 12.41 4.18
N SER A 186 17.52 12.66 3.12
CA SER A 186 17.62 13.88 2.30
C SER A 186 17.15 15.15 3.05
N CYS A 187 17.05 15.08 4.37
CA CYS A 187 16.48 16.09 5.23
C CYS A 187 17.33 16.27 6.50
N SER A 188 17.30 17.47 7.07
CA SER A 188 17.92 17.83 8.35
C SER A 188 17.09 17.45 9.57
N CYS A 189 16.17 16.49 9.45
CA CYS A 189 15.30 16.09 10.57
C CYS A 189 16.11 15.31 11.62
N HIS A 190 16.36 15.90 12.78
CA HIS A 190 17.01 15.23 13.92
C HIS A 190 16.01 14.35 14.69
N ALA A 191 16.47 13.21 15.22
CA ALA A 191 15.79 12.53 16.32
C ALA A 191 16.11 13.28 17.62
N VAL A 192 15.08 13.57 18.43
CA VAL A 192 15.28 14.15 19.77
C VAL A 192 15.18 12.99 20.75
N GLU A 193 16.32 12.53 21.26
CA GLU A 193 16.38 11.71 22.48
C GLU A 193 17.23 12.49 23.47
N GLY A 194 16.65 12.87 24.62
CA GLY A 194 17.40 13.30 25.81
C GLY A 194 18.46 14.40 25.62
N GLY A 195 18.13 15.52 24.98
CA GLY A 195 18.91 16.76 25.10
C GLY A 195 20.33 16.77 24.50
N ARG A 196 20.69 15.83 23.61
CA ARG A 196 21.95 15.92 22.84
C ARG A 196 21.72 15.67 21.34
N THR A 197 22.00 16.68 20.53
CA THR A 197 21.99 16.60 19.06
C THR A 197 23.18 15.79 18.57
N ARG A 198 22.98 14.49 18.27
CA ARG A 198 23.96 13.73 17.48
C ARG A 198 23.57 13.74 16.00
N ARG A 199 24.53 14.10 15.16
CA ARG A 199 24.50 13.86 13.71
C ARG A 199 24.65 12.34 13.53
N TRP A 200 23.59 11.66 13.13
CA TRP A 200 23.69 10.23 12.84
C TRP A 200 24.54 10.03 11.58
N GLY A 201 25.84 9.82 11.77
CA GLY A 201 26.56 8.88 10.95
C GLY A 201 26.26 7.49 11.50
N TRP A 202 25.87 6.57 10.62
CA TRP A 202 25.75 5.13 10.91
C TRP A 202 24.55 4.77 11.79
N CYS A 203 23.36 4.67 11.18
CA CYS A 203 22.38 3.71 11.67
C CYS A 203 23.01 2.32 11.44
N LEU A 204 23.47 1.66 12.51
CA LEU A 204 23.78 0.22 12.46
C LEU A 204 22.62 -0.53 11.81
N PRO A 205 22.87 -1.63 11.08
CA PRO A 205 21.86 -2.42 10.40
C PRO A 205 21.06 -3.25 11.43
N LEU A 206 20.39 -2.57 12.35
CA LEU A 206 19.29 -3.13 13.13
C LEU A 206 18.09 -3.25 12.18
N PRO A 207 17.30 -4.33 12.29
CA PRO A 207 16.23 -4.61 11.34
C PRO A 207 15.30 -3.40 11.32
N ALA A 208 15.19 -2.76 10.14
CA ALA A 208 14.39 -1.56 9.87
C ALA A 208 13.23 -1.38 10.85
N CYS A 209 13.09 -0.23 11.51
CA CYS A 209 11.93 0.02 12.37
C CYS A 209 10.65 0.00 11.49
N TRP A 210 9.98 -1.16 11.45
CA TRP A 210 8.79 -1.37 10.63
C TRP A 210 7.60 -0.71 11.33
N GLY A 211 7.18 0.47 10.85
CA GLY A 211 5.94 1.10 11.30
C GLY A 211 4.71 0.21 11.05
N ARG A 212 3.73 0.24 11.96
CA ARG A 212 2.45 -0.45 11.76
C ARG A 212 1.69 0.26 10.64
N MET A 213 1.09 -0.52 9.74
CA MET A 213 0.47 -0.01 8.52
C MET A 213 -1.04 -0.23 8.56
N ARG A 214 -1.82 0.84 8.38
CA ARG A 214 -3.30 0.81 8.44
C ARG A 214 -3.87 1.17 7.08
N ARG A 215 -4.85 0.37 6.63
CA ARG A 215 -5.58 0.61 5.39
C ARG A 215 -6.38 1.89 5.48
#